data_AF-A0A3M2C936-F1
#
_entry.id   AF-A0A3M2C936-F1
#
_cell.length_a   1.000
_cell.length_b   1.000
_cell.length_c   1.000
_cell.angle_alpha   90.00
_cell.angle_beta   90.00
_cell.angle_gamma   90.00
#
_symmetry.space_group_name_H-M   'P 1'
#
loop_
_entity.id
_entity.type
_entity.pdbx_description
1 polymer ?
#
loop_
_entity_poly.entity_id
_entity_poly.type
_entity_poly.pdbx_seq_one_letter_code
_entity_poly.pdbx_strand_id
1 'polypeptide(L)'
;MIRYIVTRLRNALTGITLVTLLSGCLSDGSSTASSGQLGGVVGSSSTNLVSGVLMKGPVRQAEIDIYLPNNLNGNLGAHIAGPFLTDANGRWSGSLPLGVKGIVLVKSSGGHYIDEATGKTVSIGSNVGFITAADLDASRLVVLSPWSYATYLAAKTGIVSDFNTAVGDAIVDATVNLGFNPVTTDVQDPSGPQSGANPQQKKYAALIAAFAQLEEEQINGTRANLAKFSNSNRFELALALAEDLSNGKLDGLSADSSTPVFVSTGQGAGNTSQSLPYLNLSGLGMLGLAADSFVSTHDGLRGVPAIGTSLTFDIQINN
;
A
#
# COMPACT_ATOMS: atom_id res chain seq x y z
N MET A 1 17.58 -19.90 33.83
CA MET A 1 18.60 -18.88 33.51
C MET A 1 19.65 -19.53 32.60
N ILE A 2 19.30 -19.73 31.33
CA ILE A 2 20.16 -20.36 30.31
C ILE A 2 20.01 -19.51 29.05
N ARG A 3 21.10 -18.86 28.65
CA ARG A 3 21.21 -18.06 27.43
C ARG A 3 21.33 -19.02 26.24
N TYR A 4 20.46 -18.90 25.24
CA TYR A 4 20.71 -19.45 23.91
C TYR A 4 20.89 -18.31 22.91
N ILE A 5 22.15 -18.11 22.53
CA ILE A 5 22.59 -17.36 21.36
C ILE A 5 22.41 -18.31 20.17
N VAL A 6 21.63 -17.92 19.17
CA VAL A 6 21.69 -18.56 17.84
C VAL A 6 22.10 -17.52 16.82
N THR A 7 23.33 -17.71 16.37
CA THR A 7 24.09 -16.96 15.39
C THR A 7 23.49 -17.09 13.99
N ARG A 8 23.34 -15.95 13.31
CA ARG A 8 23.07 -15.86 11.86
C ARG A 8 24.21 -16.52 11.08
N LEU A 9 23.89 -17.50 10.24
CA LEU A 9 24.80 -18.01 9.21
C LEU A 9 24.40 -17.46 7.84
N ARG A 10 25.35 -16.73 7.25
CA ARG A 10 25.37 -16.23 5.88
C ARG A 10 25.55 -17.40 4.92
N ASN A 11 24.74 -17.51 3.88
CA ASN A 11 25.07 -18.32 2.70
C ASN A 11 25.52 -17.40 1.56
N ALA A 12 26.80 -17.54 1.21
CA ALA A 12 27.45 -17.06 -0.01
C ALA A 12 26.78 -17.72 -1.23
N LEU A 13 26.38 -16.97 -2.26
CA LEU A 13 27.19 -16.51 -3.39
C LEU A 13 27.86 -17.64 -4.18
N THR A 14 27.14 -18.17 -5.17
CA THR A 14 27.71 -18.85 -6.33
C THR A 14 27.03 -18.31 -7.58
N GLY A 15 27.80 -17.56 -8.36
CA GLY A 15 27.36 -16.88 -9.57
C GLY A 15 27.14 -17.86 -10.73
N ILE A 16 26.09 -17.59 -11.51
CA ILE A 16 25.86 -18.20 -12.82
C ILE A 16 25.98 -17.07 -13.84
N THR A 17 26.96 -17.22 -14.72
CA THR A 17 27.32 -16.33 -15.82
C THR A 17 26.23 -16.32 -16.89
N LEU A 18 25.63 -15.16 -17.15
CA LEU A 18 24.65 -14.94 -18.21
C LEU A 18 25.36 -14.53 -19.51
N VAL A 19 25.20 -15.35 -20.56
CA VAL A 19 25.66 -15.07 -21.92
C VAL A 19 24.71 -14.06 -22.57
N THR A 20 25.22 -12.89 -22.96
CA THR A 20 24.50 -11.93 -23.79
C THR A 20 25.03 -11.97 -25.21
N LEU A 21 24.18 -12.38 -26.15
CA LEU A 21 24.39 -12.23 -27.59
C LEU A 21 23.93 -10.83 -27.97
N LEU A 22 24.86 -9.95 -28.34
CA LEU A 22 24.53 -8.67 -28.97
C LEU A 22 24.16 -8.90 -30.43
N SER A 23 22.89 -8.68 -30.78
CA SER A 23 22.46 -8.42 -32.14
C SER A 23 22.82 -6.99 -32.53
N GLY A 24 23.57 -6.84 -33.62
CA GLY A 24 23.71 -5.59 -34.33
C GLY A 24 22.51 -5.34 -35.26
N CYS A 25 22.08 -4.09 -35.35
CA CYS A 25 21.58 -3.53 -36.60
C CYS A 25 21.85 -2.02 -36.60
N LEU A 26 22.44 -1.57 -37.69
CA LEU A 26 22.87 -0.21 -38.00
C LEU A 26 21.66 0.68 -38.35
N SER A 27 21.75 1.98 -38.07
CA SER A 27 21.33 3.00 -39.03
C SER A 27 22.03 4.34 -38.76
N ASP A 28 22.80 4.77 -39.76
CA ASP A 28 23.45 6.08 -39.89
C ASP A 28 22.44 7.22 -40.14
N GLY A 29 22.80 8.43 -39.70
CA GLY A 29 22.09 9.67 -40.02
C GLY A 29 22.77 10.93 -39.46
N SER A 30 23.87 11.38 -40.09
CA SER A 30 24.34 12.79 -40.08
C SER A 30 23.39 13.63 -40.96
N SER A 31 23.12 14.93 -40.82
CA SER A 31 23.82 16.14 -40.33
C SER A 31 22.72 17.15 -39.90
N THR A 32 22.89 18.19 -39.09
CA THR A 32 23.67 19.42 -39.35
C THR A 32 23.71 20.27 -38.08
N ALA A 33 24.89 20.77 -37.72
CA ALA A 33 25.08 21.83 -36.75
C ALA A 33 24.65 23.18 -37.36
N SER A 34 23.90 23.98 -36.60
CA SER A 34 23.91 25.43 -36.78
C SER A 34 24.06 26.11 -35.41
N SER A 35 25.08 26.95 -35.36
CA SER A 35 25.50 27.78 -34.23
C SER A 35 24.50 28.89 -33.94
N GLY A 36 24.11 29.04 -32.68
CA GLY A 36 23.27 30.14 -32.22
C GLY A 36 23.20 30.20 -30.70
N GLN A 37 24.31 30.59 -30.06
CA GLN A 37 24.41 30.83 -28.63
C GLN A 37 23.93 32.24 -28.30
N LEU A 38 22.77 32.36 -27.65
CA LEU A 38 22.39 33.42 -26.70
C LEU A 38 21.45 32.74 -25.70
N GLY A 39 21.85 32.53 -24.45
CA GLY A 39 21.91 33.61 -23.47
C GLY A 39 20.69 33.50 -22.55
N GLY A 40 20.71 32.49 -21.68
CA GLY A 40 19.67 32.24 -20.70
C GLY A 40 20.06 31.03 -19.88
N VAL A 41 20.77 31.24 -18.77
CA VAL A 41 20.81 30.26 -17.69
C VAL A 41 19.39 30.18 -17.17
N VAL A 42 18.56 29.36 -17.82
CA VAL A 42 17.50 28.66 -17.12
C VAL A 42 18.25 27.83 -16.09
N GLY A 43 18.30 28.34 -14.86
CA GLY A 43 18.58 27.50 -13.72
C GLY A 43 17.63 26.33 -13.88
N SER A 44 18.18 25.17 -14.26
CA SER A 44 17.45 23.93 -14.25
C SER A 44 17.09 23.75 -12.79
N SER A 45 15.90 24.22 -12.41
CA SER A 45 15.28 23.85 -11.15
C SER A 45 15.09 22.36 -11.29
N SER A 46 16.09 21.59 -10.87
CA SER A 46 16.08 20.14 -10.92
C SER A 46 15.00 19.67 -9.96
N THR A 47 13.76 19.65 -10.44
CA THR A 47 12.63 19.13 -9.68
C THR A 47 12.88 17.65 -9.42
N ASN A 48 12.81 17.24 -8.16
CA ASN A 48 12.88 15.82 -7.82
C ASN A 48 11.51 15.21 -8.05
N LEU A 49 11.37 14.41 -9.10
CA LEU A 49 10.13 13.74 -9.42
C LEU A 49 9.86 12.61 -8.42
N VAL A 50 8.64 12.57 -7.91
CA VAL A 50 8.05 11.48 -7.14
C VAL A 50 6.83 10.97 -7.89
N SER A 51 6.59 9.67 -7.80
CA SER A 51 5.48 9.01 -8.48
C SER A 51 4.88 7.93 -7.62
N GLY A 52 3.70 7.46 -7.99
CA GLY A 52 3.03 6.46 -7.21
C GLY A 52 1.77 5.93 -7.83
N VAL A 53 1.09 5.10 -7.07
CA VAL A 53 -0.23 4.56 -7.39
C VAL A 53 -1.09 4.50 -6.13
N LEU A 54 -2.36 4.85 -6.27
CA LEU A 54 -3.39 4.68 -5.24
C LEU A 54 -4.33 3.53 -5.66
N MET A 55 -4.40 2.49 -4.83
CA MET A 55 -5.02 1.22 -5.19
C MET A 55 -5.92 0.66 -4.07
N LYS A 56 -7.22 0.57 -4.39
CA LYS A 56 -8.27 -0.27 -3.79
C LYS A 56 -9.19 -0.79 -4.93
N GLY A 57 -8.56 -0.94 -6.09
CA GLY A 57 -9.07 -0.61 -7.41
C GLY A 57 -8.37 0.68 -7.85
N PRO A 58 -8.02 0.86 -9.14
CA PRO A 58 -7.37 2.08 -9.59
C PRO A 58 -8.20 3.32 -9.22
N VAL A 59 -7.78 4.09 -8.21
CA VAL A 59 -8.57 5.22 -7.71
C VAL A 59 -8.32 6.44 -8.57
N ARG A 60 -9.35 6.95 -9.23
CA ARG A 60 -9.29 8.07 -10.17
C ARG A 60 -9.63 9.39 -9.51
N GLN A 61 -8.97 10.46 -9.94
CA GLN A 61 -9.23 11.83 -9.49
C GLN A 61 -9.14 12.02 -7.97
N ALA A 62 -8.34 11.20 -7.29
CA ALA A 62 -7.99 11.43 -5.91
C ALA A 62 -6.87 12.48 -5.83
N GLU A 63 -6.89 13.24 -4.75
CA GLU A 63 -5.83 14.18 -4.40
C GLU A 63 -4.77 13.48 -3.57
N ILE A 64 -3.51 13.69 -3.92
CA ILE A 64 -2.34 13.16 -3.22
C ILE A 64 -1.52 14.32 -2.67
N ASP A 65 -1.38 14.35 -1.35
CA ASP A 65 -0.57 15.34 -0.64
C ASP A 65 0.59 14.66 0.09
N ILE A 66 1.72 15.36 0.17
CA ILE A 66 2.95 14.87 0.81
C ILE A 66 3.30 15.79 1.97
N TYR A 67 3.59 15.20 3.12
CA TYR A 67 3.88 15.87 4.38
C TYR A 67 5.19 15.37 4.99
N LEU A 68 5.83 16.21 5.80
CA LEU A 68 6.84 15.75 6.75
C LEU A 68 6.14 14.99 7.89
N PRO A 69 6.69 13.89 8.40
CA PRO A 69 6.18 13.26 9.59
C PRO A 69 6.48 14.09 10.83
N ASN A 70 5.60 14.03 11.82
CA ASN A 70 5.99 14.32 13.19
C ASN A 70 6.75 13.10 13.75
N ASN A 71 8.05 13.25 13.97
CA ASN A 71 8.94 12.14 14.37
C ASN A 71 8.60 11.50 15.73
N LEU A 72 7.78 12.14 16.57
CA LEU A 72 7.41 11.63 17.88
C LEU A 72 6.19 10.71 17.85
N ASN A 73 5.30 10.86 16.87
CA ASN A 73 4.01 10.16 16.86
C ASN A 73 3.55 9.70 15.47
N GLY A 74 4.33 9.96 14.42
CA GLY A 74 4.01 9.59 13.04
C GLY A 74 2.78 10.29 12.47
N ASN A 75 2.28 11.36 13.10
CA ASN A 75 1.18 12.15 12.54
C ASN A 75 1.66 13.07 11.41
N LEU A 76 0.72 13.53 10.57
CA LEU A 76 0.98 14.52 9.54
C LEU A 76 1.56 15.81 10.17
N GLY A 77 2.71 16.22 9.69
CA GLY A 77 3.36 17.48 10.03
C GLY A 77 3.16 18.54 8.95
N ALA A 78 4.22 19.23 8.57
CA ALA A 78 4.17 20.28 7.55
C ALA A 78 3.87 19.70 6.16
N HIS A 79 2.95 20.31 5.44
CA HIS A 79 2.71 20.02 4.01
C HIS A 79 3.94 20.42 3.19
N ILE A 80 4.35 19.55 2.28
CA ILE A 80 5.53 19.71 1.41
C ILE A 80 5.09 20.01 -0.02
N ALA A 81 4.14 19.24 -0.55
CA ALA A 81 3.73 19.29 -1.94
C ALA A 81 2.37 18.62 -2.14
N GLY A 82 1.71 18.98 -3.24
CA GLY A 82 0.36 18.53 -3.59
C GLY A 82 -0.65 19.68 -3.64
N PRO A 83 -1.91 19.41 -4.00
CA PRO A 83 -2.41 18.08 -4.37
C PRO A 83 -1.94 17.66 -5.78
N PHE A 84 -1.53 16.39 -5.92
CA PHE A 84 -1.35 15.73 -7.21
C PHE A 84 -2.58 14.86 -7.51
N LEU A 85 -3.00 14.80 -8.76
CA LEU A 85 -4.19 14.04 -9.14
C LEU A 85 -3.82 12.65 -9.66
N THR A 86 -4.60 11.65 -9.24
CA THR A 86 -4.51 10.31 -9.81
C THR A 86 -5.22 10.21 -11.15
N ASP A 87 -4.60 9.48 -12.08
CA ASP A 87 -5.15 9.21 -13.41
C ASP A 87 -6.15 8.04 -13.41
N ALA A 88 -6.54 7.60 -14.61
CA ALA A 88 -7.47 6.48 -14.82
C ALA A 88 -6.97 5.14 -14.26
N ASN A 89 -5.66 4.98 -14.09
CA ASN A 89 -4.99 3.81 -13.56
C ASN A 89 -4.57 4.00 -12.09
N GLY A 90 -5.08 5.04 -11.43
CA GLY A 90 -4.71 5.38 -10.06
C GLY A 90 -3.29 5.89 -9.91
N ARG A 91 -2.57 6.10 -11.01
CA ARG A 91 -1.18 6.57 -11.00
C ARG A 91 -1.14 8.06 -10.83
N TRP A 92 -0.13 8.54 -10.12
CA TRP A 92 0.12 9.96 -9.90
C TRP A 92 1.61 10.25 -9.99
N SER A 93 1.94 11.49 -10.29
CA SER A 93 3.31 12.00 -10.24
C SER A 93 3.32 13.47 -9.90
N GLY A 94 4.44 13.92 -9.33
CA GLY A 94 4.59 15.26 -8.84
C GLY A 94 6.05 15.64 -8.67
N SER A 95 6.30 16.94 -8.54
CA SER A 95 7.62 17.49 -8.26
C SER A 95 7.71 17.88 -6.80
N LEU A 96 8.78 17.45 -6.13
CA LEU A 96 9.11 17.89 -4.78
C LEU A 96 10.08 19.07 -4.80
N PRO A 97 10.02 19.95 -3.78
CA PRO A 97 11.08 20.92 -3.54
C PRO A 97 12.46 20.25 -3.46
N LEU A 98 13.49 20.99 -3.89
CA LEU A 98 14.87 20.53 -3.80
C LEU A 98 15.26 20.25 -2.35
N GLY A 99 15.99 19.16 -2.12
CA GLY A 99 16.50 18.79 -0.81
C GLY A 99 15.55 17.98 0.07
N VAL A 100 14.31 17.71 -0.36
CA VAL A 100 13.41 16.77 0.32
C VAL A 100 13.95 15.33 0.17
N LYS A 101 14.17 14.67 1.30
CA LYS A 101 14.83 13.37 1.46
C LYS A 101 14.26 12.63 2.68
N GLY A 102 14.57 11.35 2.82
CA GLY A 102 14.15 10.51 3.93
C GLY A 102 12.64 10.22 3.97
N ILE A 103 12.14 9.90 5.16
CA ILE A 103 10.73 9.53 5.37
C ILE A 103 9.80 10.73 5.17
N VAL A 104 8.78 10.53 4.34
CA VAL A 104 7.63 11.42 4.17
C VAL A 104 6.33 10.66 4.40
N LEU A 105 5.26 11.38 4.73
CA LEU A 105 3.90 10.84 4.76
C LEU A 105 3.17 11.26 3.49
N VAL A 106 2.69 10.28 2.73
CA VAL A 106 1.87 10.51 1.54
C VAL A 106 0.43 10.16 1.90
N LYS A 107 -0.47 11.14 1.75
CA LYS A 107 -1.89 11.02 2.06
C LYS A 107 -2.69 11.11 0.77
N SER A 108 -3.66 10.22 0.59
CA SER A 108 -4.73 10.40 -0.40
C SER A 108 -6.00 10.98 0.21
N SER A 109 -6.83 11.58 -0.63
CA SER A 109 -8.19 11.94 -0.30
C SER A 109 -9.10 12.03 -1.53
N GLY A 110 -10.37 11.66 -1.36
CA GLY A 110 -11.38 11.75 -2.41
C GLY A 110 -11.15 10.77 -3.57
N GLY A 111 -11.77 11.07 -4.72
CA GLY A 111 -11.74 10.23 -5.90
C GLY A 111 -12.80 9.13 -5.91
N HIS A 112 -12.68 8.22 -6.88
CA HIS A 112 -13.57 7.08 -7.04
C HIS A 112 -12.84 5.90 -7.70
N TYR A 113 -13.31 4.69 -7.46
CA TYR A 113 -12.76 3.48 -8.07
C TYR A 113 -13.88 2.52 -8.48
N ILE A 114 -13.54 1.54 -9.30
CA ILE A 114 -14.40 0.39 -9.57
C ILE A 114 -13.99 -0.70 -8.58
N ASP A 115 -14.92 -1.11 -7.73
CA ASP A 115 -14.70 -2.19 -6.78
C ASP A 115 -14.54 -3.51 -7.52
N GLU A 116 -13.45 -4.21 -7.22
CA GLU A 116 -12.99 -5.33 -8.02
C GLU A 116 -13.88 -6.57 -7.86
N ALA A 117 -14.54 -6.71 -6.70
CA ALA A 117 -15.44 -7.81 -6.41
C ALA A 117 -16.81 -7.62 -7.08
N THR A 118 -17.27 -6.38 -7.23
CA THR A 118 -18.65 -6.10 -7.72
C THR A 118 -18.75 -5.40 -9.06
N GLY A 119 -17.66 -4.82 -9.55
CA GLY A 119 -17.67 -3.94 -10.73
C GLY A 119 -18.42 -2.63 -10.52
N LYS A 120 -18.83 -2.30 -9.29
CA LYS A 120 -19.58 -1.07 -8.99
C LYS A 120 -18.63 0.09 -8.69
N THR A 121 -19.02 1.29 -9.11
CA THR A 121 -18.29 2.51 -8.76
C THR A 121 -18.51 2.86 -7.28
N VAL A 122 -17.42 3.07 -6.55
CA VAL A 122 -17.41 3.53 -5.16
C VAL A 122 -16.80 4.93 -5.13
N SER A 123 -17.51 5.87 -4.51
CA SER A 123 -17.02 7.24 -4.27
C SER A 123 -16.38 7.34 -2.89
N ILE A 124 -15.23 8.02 -2.83
CA ILE A 124 -14.50 8.27 -1.61
C ILE A 124 -14.81 9.70 -1.14
N GLY A 125 -15.10 9.87 0.14
CA GLY A 125 -15.35 11.20 0.73
C GLY A 125 -14.13 12.11 0.57
N SER A 126 -14.35 13.41 0.38
CA SER A 126 -13.29 14.38 0.08
C SER A 126 -12.20 14.51 1.15
N ASN A 127 -12.43 14.03 2.37
CA ASN A 127 -11.45 14.03 3.46
C ASN A 127 -11.02 12.61 3.90
N VAL A 128 -11.48 11.59 3.18
CA VAL A 128 -11.24 10.17 3.48
C VAL A 128 -10.19 9.63 2.51
N GLY A 129 -9.21 8.88 3.02
CA GLY A 129 -8.16 8.29 2.20
C GLY A 129 -7.11 7.55 3.02
N PHE A 130 -6.13 6.96 2.34
CA PHE A 130 -5.02 6.25 2.96
C PHE A 130 -3.88 7.20 3.31
N ILE A 131 -3.07 6.83 4.29
CA ILE A 131 -1.78 7.46 4.57
C ILE A 131 -0.71 6.37 4.47
N THR A 132 0.45 6.68 3.89
CA THR A 132 1.59 5.76 3.93
C THR A 132 2.86 6.53 4.26
N ALA A 133 3.81 5.86 4.92
CA ALA A 133 5.14 6.40 5.15
C ALA A 133 6.09 5.83 4.10
N ALA A 134 6.78 6.72 3.37
CA ALA A 134 7.68 6.36 2.29
C ALA A 134 9.07 6.94 2.49
N ASP A 135 10.10 6.13 2.28
CA ASP A 135 11.49 6.57 2.27
C ASP A 135 11.92 7.03 0.87
N LEU A 136 12.02 8.34 0.68
CA LEU A 136 12.40 8.95 -0.60
C LEU A 136 13.88 8.76 -0.96
N ASP A 137 14.73 8.35 -0.01
CA ASP A 137 16.12 8.00 -0.29
C ASP A 137 16.23 6.55 -0.81
N ALA A 138 15.29 5.68 -0.43
CA ALA A 138 15.21 4.31 -0.93
C ALA A 138 14.47 4.20 -2.26
N SER A 139 13.33 4.89 -2.41
CA SER A 139 12.49 4.83 -3.61
C SER A 139 11.67 6.11 -3.78
N ARG A 140 11.54 6.59 -5.02
CA ARG A 140 10.60 7.66 -5.39
C ARG A 140 9.31 7.17 -6.03
N LEU A 141 9.07 5.85 -5.95
CA LEU A 141 7.78 5.22 -6.21
C LEU A 141 7.09 4.96 -4.87
N VAL A 142 5.86 5.46 -4.71
CA VAL A 142 5.06 5.34 -3.49
C VAL A 142 3.68 4.75 -3.79
N VAL A 143 3.32 3.68 -3.09
CA VAL A 143 2.05 2.98 -3.22
C VAL A 143 1.16 3.32 -2.04
N LEU A 144 -0.04 3.81 -2.31
CA LEU A 144 -1.10 3.97 -1.32
C LEU A 144 -2.13 2.85 -1.51
N SER A 145 -2.32 2.02 -0.48
CA SER A 145 -3.27 0.91 -0.49
C SER A 145 -3.66 0.55 0.96
N PRO A 146 -4.65 -0.34 1.15
CA PRO A 146 -4.94 -0.88 2.49
C PRO A 146 -3.70 -1.47 3.18
N TRP A 147 -2.80 -2.11 2.43
CA TRP A 147 -1.60 -2.74 2.97
C TRP A 147 -0.52 -1.75 3.38
N SER A 148 -0.30 -0.71 2.57
CA SER A 148 0.67 0.33 2.89
C SER A 148 0.16 1.26 4.00
N TYR A 149 -1.16 1.37 4.16
CA TYR A 149 -1.80 2.01 5.30
C TYR A 149 -1.66 1.19 6.59
N ALA A 150 -1.97 -0.12 6.54
CA ALA A 150 -1.75 -1.02 7.68
C ALA A 150 -0.29 -0.99 8.17
N THR A 151 0.66 -0.99 7.23
CA THR A 151 2.10 -0.87 7.52
C THR A 151 2.45 0.45 8.19
N TYR A 152 1.87 1.57 7.73
CA TYR A 152 2.03 2.87 8.38
C TYR A 152 1.49 2.88 9.81
N LEU A 153 0.30 2.31 10.04
CA LEU A 153 -0.30 2.23 11.38
C LEU A 153 0.55 1.37 12.33
N ALA A 154 1.06 0.24 11.84
CA ALA A 154 1.99 -0.60 12.59
C ALA A 154 3.28 0.17 12.97
N ALA A 155 3.84 0.96 12.05
CA ALA A 155 4.98 1.82 12.34
C ALA A 155 4.70 2.84 13.44
N LYS A 156 3.48 3.40 13.50
CA LYS A 156 3.12 4.38 14.54
C LYS A 156 3.10 3.79 15.94
N THR A 157 2.64 2.55 16.10
CA THR A 157 2.63 1.89 17.41
C THR A 157 3.99 1.33 17.79
N GLY A 158 4.84 1.03 16.80
CA GLY A 158 6.24 0.65 17.01
C GLY A 158 7.18 1.80 17.38
N ILE A 159 6.69 3.05 17.49
CA ILE A 159 7.54 4.19 17.87
C ILE A 159 7.99 4.03 19.33
N VAL A 160 9.25 3.67 19.52
CA VAL A 160 9.90 3.71 20.84
C VAL A 160 10.60 5.06 21.05
N SER A 161 11.33 5.53 20.05
CA SER A 161 12.13 6.77 20.15
C SER A 161 12.20 7.57 18.85
N ASP A 162 12.05 6.91 17.69
CA ASP A 162 12.19 7.53 16.38
C ASP A 162 11.23 6.89 15.38
N PHE A 163 10.38 7.71 14.75
CA PHE A 163 9.44 7.26 13.74
C PHE A 163 10.13 6.69 12.51
N ASN A 164 11.29 7.20 12.10
CA ASN A 164 11.95 6.73 10.89
C ASN A 164 12.42 5.28 11.04
N THR A 165 12.99 4.95 12.20
CA THR A 165 13.37 3.59 12.57
C THR A 165 12.15 2.67 12.58
N ALA A 166 11.05 3.08 13.22
CA ALA A 166 9.82 2.29 13.27
C ALA A 166 9.19 2.05 11.89
N VAL A 167 9.26 3.03 10.97
CA VAL A 167 8.85 2.87 9.57
C VAL A 167 9.73 1.84 8.86
N GLY A 168 11.05 1.92 9.04
CA GLY A 168 12.00 0.95 8.48
C GLY A 168 11.68 -0.47 8.94
N ASP A 169 11.49 -0.68 10.23
CA ASP A 169 11.19 -1.97 10.84
C ASP A 169 9.84 -2.53 10.33
N ALA A 170 8.78 -1.71 10.34
CA ALA A 170 7.46 -2.13 9.86
C ALA A 170 7.47 -2.51 8.36
N ILE A 171 8.22 -1.78 7.52
CA ILE A 171 8.37 -2.11 6.09
C ILE A 171 9.15 -3.41 5.92
N VAL A 172 10.20 -3.64 6.70
CA VAL A 172 10.97 -4.90 6.66
C VAL A 172 10.08 -6.07 7.05
N ASP A 173 9.34 -5.96 8.15
CA ASP A 173 8.43 -6.99 8.62
C ASP A 173 7.32 -7.28 7.61
N ALA A 174 6.69 -6.23 7.07
CA ALA A 174 5.70 -6.37 6.00
C ALA A 174 6.31 -7.09 4.79
N THR A 175 7.52 -6.72 4.38
CA THR A 175 8.19 -7.30 3.22
C THR A 175 8.50 -8.78 3.40
N VAL A 176 8.98 -9.17 4.58
CA VAL A 176 9.27 -10.57 4.92
C VAL A 176 8.00 -11.41 4.88
N ASN A 177 6.92 -10.92 5.49
CA ASN A 177 5.69 -11.67 5.63
C ASN A 177 4.85 -11.70 4.33
N LEU A 178 4.82 -10.59 3.58
CA LEU A 178 4.08 -10.49 2.31
C LEU A 178 4.87 -11.03 1.12
N GLY A 179 6.20 -11.07 1.20
CA GLY A 179 7.08 -11.40 0.08
C GLY A 179 7.23 -10.27 -0.95
N PHE A 180 6.76 -9.07 -0.63
CA PHE A 180 6.90 -7.84 -1.40
C PHE A 180 6.80 -6.63 -0.48
N ASN A 181 7.39 -5.49 -0.87
CA ASN A 181 7.29 -4.26 -0.10
C ASN A 181 5.96 -3.54 -0.43
N PRO A 182 5.03 -3.37 0.53
CA PRO A 182 3.72 -2.80 0.25
C PRO A 182 3.79 -1.31 -0.11
N VAL A 183 4.87 -0.60 0.23
CA VAL A 183 5.03 0.84 -0.02
C VAL A 183 5.63 1.12 -1.41
N THR A 184 6.39 0.18 -1.98
CA THR A 184 7.18 0.43 -3.21
C THR A 184 6.95 -0.59 -4.33
N THR A 185 6.26 -1.70 -4.09
CA THR A 185 5.96 -2.68 -5.15
C THR A 185 4.82 -2.15 -6.02
N ASP A 186 5.11 -1.83 -7.28
CA ASP A 186 4.10 -1.35 -8.23
C ASP A 186 2.95 -2.36 -8.37
N VAL A 187 1.76 -1.96 -7.93
CA VAL A 187 0.59 -2.84 -7.87
C VAL A 187 -0.23 -2.77 -9.15
N GLN A 188 -0.76 -3.91 -9.56
CA GLN A 188 -1.59 -4.06 -10.76
C GLN A 188 -3.07 -3.89 -10.40
N ASP A 189 -3.87 -3.50 -11.39
CA ASP A 189 -5.33 -3.59 -11.29
C ASP A 189 -5.74 -5.05 -11.02
N PRO A 190 -6.38 -5.37 -9.89
CA PRO A 190 -6.77 -6.75 -9.59
C PRO A 190 -7.82 -7.32 -10.55
N SER A 191 -8.68 -6.49 -11.14
CA SER A 191 -9.69 -6.94 -12.11
C SER A 191 -9.12 -7.16 -13.51
N GLY A 192 -7.92 -6.64 -13.79
CA GLY A 192 -7.31 -6.69 -15.12
C GLY A 192 -5.78 -6.54 -15.09
N PRO A 193 -5.04 -7.46 -14.45
CA PRO A 193 -3.60 -7.34 -14.33
C PRO A 193 -2.91 -7.40 -15.71
N GLN A 194 -1.86 -6.62 -15.91
CA GLN A 194 -1.15 -6.59 -17.18
C GLN A 194 -0.47 -7.94 -17.47
N SER A 195 -0.43 -8.34 -18.76
CA SER A 195 0.13 -9.64 -19.20
C SER A 195 1.61 -9.86 -18.80
N GLY A 196 2.35 -8.80 -18.48
CA GLY A 196 3.76 -8.86 -18.05
C GLY A 196 3.97 -8.72 -16.54
N ALA A 197 2.89 -8.70 -15.74
CA ALA A 197 2.98 -8.54 -14.29
C ALA A 197 3.76 -9.69 -13.65
N ASN A 198 4.73 -9.35 -12.81
CA ASN A 198 5.53 -10.34 -12.10
C ASN A 198 4.74 -10.97 -10.93
N PRO A 199 5.21 -12.09 -10.35
CA PRO A 199 4.49 -12.79 -9.28
C PRO A 199 4.20 -11.94 -8.04
N GLN A 200 5.09 -11.03 -7.66
CA GLN A 200 4.89 -10.15 -6.49
C GLN A 200 3.79 -9.12 -6.76
N GLN A 201 3.78 -8.54 -7.96
CA GLN A 201 2.74 -7.58 -8.36
C GLN A 201 1.36 -8.22 -8.42
N LYS A 202 1.27 -9.45 -8.94
CA LYS A 202 0.03 -10.24 -8.93
C LYS A 202 -0.39 -10.63 -7.51
N LYS A 203 0.56 -11.01 -6.65
CA LYS A 203 0.28 -11.29 -5.23
C LYS A 203 -0.28 -10.07 -4.52
N TYR A 204 0.30 -8.90 -4.76
CA TYR A 204 -0.18 -7.65 -4.19
C TYR A 204 -1.61 -7.34 -4.69
N ALA A 205 -1.86 -7.46 -6.00
CA ALA A 205 -3.19 -7.26 -6.56
C ALA A 205 -4.23 -8.23 -5.98
N ALA A 206 -3.91 -9.52 -5.84
CA ALA A 206 -4.78 -10.51 -5.21
C ALA A 206 -5.10 -10.17 -3.74
N LEU A 207 -4.12 -9.67 -3.00
CA LEU A 207 -4.30 -9.24 -1.62
C LEU A 207 -5.12 -7.95 -1.48
N ILE A 208 -5.13 -7.08 -2.49
CA ILE A 208 -6.06 -5.93 -2.53
C ILE A 208 -7.47 -6.42 -2.82
N ALA A 209 -7.63 -7.32 -3.78
CA ALA A 209 -8.93 -7.92 -4.10
C ALA A 209 -9.54 -8.68 -2.92
N ALA A 210 -8.72 -9.23 -2.03
CA ALA A 210 -9.18 -9.85 -0.78
C ALA A 210 -10.00 -8.89 0.09
N PHE A 211 -9.62 -7.61 0.16
CA PHE A 211 -10.41 -6.59 0.86
C PHE A 211 -11.77 -6.40 0.19
N ALA A 212 -11.78 -6.23 -1.13
CA ALA A 212 -13.03 -6.10 -1.89
C ALA A 212 -13.95 -7.31 -1.69
N GLN A 213 -13.38 -8.51 -1.58
CA GLN A 213 -14.16 -9.73 -1.38
C GLN A 213 -14.69 -9.87 0.06
N LEU A 214 -13.93 -9.46 1.08
CA LEU A 214 -14.45 -9.37 2.45
C LEU A 214 -15.56 -8.32 2.58
N GLU A 215 -15.43 -7.18 1.89
CA GLU A 215 -16.45 -6.13 1.79
C GLU A 215 -17.69 -6.61 1.02
N GLU A 216 -17.54 -7.50 0.03
CA GLU A 216 -18.68 -8.05 -0.70
C GLU A 216 -19.44 -9.11 0.12
N GLU A 217 -18.72 -9.98 0.83
CA GLU A 217 -19.31 -10.97 1.74
C GLU A 217 -20.12 -10.32 2.88
N GLN A 218 -19.72 -9.10 3.26
CA GLN A 218 -20.47 -8.23 4.16
C GLN A 218 -21.82 -7.79 3.55
N ILE A 219 -21.82 -7.34 2.29
CA ILE A 219 -23.01 -6.80 1.63
C ILE A 219 -24.02 -7.90 1.28
N ASN A 220 -23.54 -9.06 0.84
CA ASN A 220 -24.40 -10.19 0.53
C ASN A 220 -24.86 -10.97 1.77
N GLY A 221 -24.40 -10.57 2.97
CA GLY A 221 -24.79 -11.20 4.23
C GLY A 221 -24.32 -12.65 4.38
N THR A 222 -23.40 -13.10 3.52
CA THR A 222 -22.83 -14.45 3.58
C THR A 222 -21.96 -14.63 4.82
N ARG A 223 -21.48 -13.53 5.42
CA ARG A 223 -20.93 -13.50 6.79
C ARG A 223 -21.83 -12.74 7.75
N ALA A 224 -22.49 -13.50 8.63
CA ALA A 224 -23.39 -12.94 9.65
C ALA A 224 -22.73 -11.83 10.50
N ASN A 225 -21.45 -11.96 10.83
CA ASN A 225 -20.74 -10.99 11.66
C ASN A 225 -20.52 -9.64 10.96
N LEU A 226 -20.47 -9.62 9.62
CA LEU A 226 -20.26 -8.41 8.82
C LEU A 226 -21.56 -7.80 8.28
N ALA A 227 -22.67 -8.54 8.27
CA ALA A 227 -23.97 -8.07 7.75
C ALA A 227 -24.46 -6.76 8.39
N LYS A 228 -24.08 -6.49 9.65
CA LYS A 228 -24.39 -5.24 10.37
C LYS A 228 -23.78 -3.99 9.72
N PHE A 229 -22.81 -4.15 8.83
CA PHE A 229 -22.17 -3.06 8.10
C PHE A 229 -22.74 -2.88 6.69
N SER A 230 -23.74 -3.64 6.24
CA SER A 230 -24.29 -3.61 4.86
C SER A 230 -24.53 -2.22 4.25
N ASN A 231 -24.79 -1.19 5.05
CA ASN A 231 -24.99 0.20 4.61
C ASN A 231 -23.76 1.12 4.77
N SER A 232 -22.64 0.60 5.25
CA SER A 232 -21.39 1.35 5.46
C SER A 232 -20.75 1.67 4.12
N ASN A 233 -20.01 2.78 4.06
CA ASN A 233 -19.19 3.06 2.89
C ASN A 233 -18.09 1.99 2.76
N ARG A 234 -17.97 1.38 1.57
CA ARG A 234 -16.97 0.31 1.33
C ARG A 234 -15.54 0.76 1.58
N PHE A 235 -15.20 1.98 1.19
CA PHE A 235 -13.85 2.51 1.40
C PHE A 235 -13.56 2.76 2.89
N GLU A 236 -14.56 3.19 3.67
CA GLU A 236 -14.40 3.29 5.12
C GLU A 236 -14.23 1.92 5.77
N LEU A 237 -14.92 0.90 5.28
CA LEU A 237 -14.68 -0.47 5.73
C LEU A 237 -13.28 -0.96 5.35
N ALA A 238 -12.78 -0.63 4.15
CA ALA A 238 -11.42 -0.95 3.73
C ALA A 238 -10.37 -0.33 4.66
N LEU A 239 -10.59 0.93 5.07
CA LEU A 239 -9.74 1.62 6.06
C LEU A 239 -9.77 0.91 7.41
N ALA A 240 -10.95 0.52 7.88
CA ALA A 240 -11.09 -0.16 9.16
C ALA A 240 -10.48 -1.57 9.14
N LEU A 241 -10.64 -2.33 8.05
CA LEU A 241 -9.98 -3.62 7.88
C LEU A 241 -8.46 -3.47 7.83
N ALA A 242 -7.94 -2.39 7.24
CA ALA A 242 -6.51 -2.09 7.26
C ALA A 242 -6.00 -1.66 8.64
N GLU A 243 -6.84 -0.97 9.42
CA GLU A 243 -6.55 -0.64 10.81
C GLU A 243 -6.53 -1.89 11.69
N ASP A 244 -7.49 -2.80 11.52
CA ASP A 244 -7.51 -4.11 12.20
C ASP A 244 -6.24 -4.92 11.85
N LEU A 245 -5.92 -4.96 10.54
CA LEU A 245 -4.74 -5.64 10.01
C LEU A 245 -3.40 -5.11 10.51
N SER A 246 -3.35 -3.88 11.04
CA SER A 246 -2.08 -3.24 11.41
C SER A 246 -1.34 -3.92 12.58
N ASN A 247 -2.01 -4.80 13.33
CA ASN A 247 -1.38 -5.68 14.34
C ASN A 247 -1.05 -7.09 13.80
N GLY A 248 -1.37 -7.37 12.53
CA GLY A 248 -1.13 -8.65 11.84
C GLY A 248 -2.29 -9.63 11.90
N LYS A 249 -3.42 -9.24 12.49
CA LYS A 249 -4.62 -10.06 12.65
C LYS A 249 -5.83 -9.34 12.09
N LEU A 250 -6.95 -10.04 12.03
CA LEU A 250 -8.24 -9.44 11.73
C LEU A 250 -9.16 -9.74 12.92
N ASP A 251 -8.81 -9.24 14.10
CA ASP A 251 -9.46 -9.53 15.37
C ASP A 251 -10.39 -8.41 15.86
N GLY A 252 -10.55 -7.36 15.06
CA GLY A 252 -11.33 -6.17 15.36
C GLY A 252 -10.59 -5.16 16.22
N LEU A 253 -9.27 -5.31 16.41
CA LEU A 253 -8.45 -4.45 17.26
C LEU A 253 -7.40 -3.71 16.44
N SER A 254 -7.11 -2.48 16.84
CA SER A 254 -6.12 -1.64 16.17
C SER A 254 -4.69 -2.17 16.34
N ALA A 255 -3.72 -1.45 15.78
CA ALA A 255 -2.28 -1.71 15.89
C ALA A 255 -1.78 -1.96 17.33
N ASP A 256 -2.44 -1.38 18.35
CA ASP A 256 -2.08 -1.54 19.76
C ASP A 256 -2.61 -2.83 20.42
N SER A 257 -3.33 -3.66 19.66
CA SER A 257 -3.96 -4.91 20.13
C SER A 257 -4.94 -4.74 21.31
N SER A 258 -5.48 -3.54 21.54
CA SER A 258 -6.36 -3.25 22.67
C SER A 258 -7.53 -2.31 22.35
N THR A 259 -7.34 -1.39 21.41
CA THR A 259 -8.36 -0.44 20.98
C THR A 259 -9.25 -1.08 19.90
N PRO A 260 -10.58 -1.17 20.11
CA PRO A 260 -11.48 -1.68 19.07
C PRO A 260 -11.52 -0.75 17.85
N VAL A 261 -11.53 -1.33 16.65
CA VAL A 261 -11.72 -0.58 15.41
C VAL A 261 -13.21 -0.38 15.15
N PHE A 262 -13.62 0.83 14.80
CA PHE A 262 -15.02 1.20 14.60
C PHE A 262 -15.33 1.57 13.14
N VAL A 263 -16.50 1.14 12.66
CA VAL A 263 -17.02 1.48 11.33
C VAL A 263 -18.38 2.13 11.47
N SER A 264 -18.62 3.19 10.70
CA SER A 264 -19.94 3.82 10.62
C SER A 264 -20.94 2.91 9.90
N THR A 265 -22.08 2.61 10.51
CA THR A 265 -23.09 1.72 9.91
C THR A 265 -24.12 2.43 9.02
N GLY A 266 -23.99 3.74 8.81
CA GLY A 266 -24.85 4.51 7.90
C GLY A 266 -26.33 4.61 8.30
N GLN A 267 -26.70 4.28 9.55
CA GLN A 267 -28.07 4.34 10.03
C GLN A 267 -28.48 5.78 10.44
N GLY A 268 -29.03 6.56 9.49
CA GLY A 268 -29.84 7.76 9.78
C GLY A 268 -29.15 8.93 10.51
N ALA A 269 -29.93 9.95 10.87
CA ALA A 269 -29.46 11.18 11.54
C ALA A 269 -28.88 10.85 12.93
N GLY A 270 -27.57 10.60 12.95
CA GLY A 270 -26.83 10.08 14.08
C GLY A 270 -26.04 8.86 13.65
N ASN A 271 -24.93 9.07 12.93
CA ASN A 271 -24.02 8.00 12.50
C ASN A 271 -23.68 7.10 13.71
N THR A 272 -24.28 5.91 13.76
CA THR A 272 -23.95 4.92 14.78
C THR A 272 -22.75 4.12 14.29
N SER A 273 -21.65 4.19 15.06
CA SER A 273 -20.47 3.38 14.83
C SER A 273 -20.59 2.06 15.58
N GLN A 274 -20.13 0.98 14.97
CA GLN A 274 -20.08 -0.36 15.56
C GLN A 274 -18.65 -0.89 15.47
N SER A 275 -18.22 -1.65 16.48
CA SER A 275 -16.89 -2.27 16.43
C SER A 275 -16.84 -3.35 15.36
N LEU A 276 -15.72 -3.44 14.64
CA LEU A 276 -15.43 -4.56 13.78
C LEU A 276 -15.45 -5.86 14.60
N PRO A 277 -16.14 -6.91 14.11
CA PRO A 277 -16.05 -8.22 14.73
C PRO A 277 -14.68 -8.82 14.44
N TYR A 278 -14.27 -9.77 15.27
CA TYR A 278 -13.17 -10.64 14.91
C TYR A 278 -13.55 -11.46 13.66
N LEU A 279 -12.72 -11.41 12.64
CA LEU A 279 -12.80 -12.25 11.45
C LEU A 279 -11.83 -13.42 11.56
N ASN A 280 -10.66 -13.20 12.16
CA ASN A 280 -9.67 -14.22 12.47
C ASN A 280 -8.88 -13.86 13.73
N LEU A 281 -8.96 -14.71 14.75
CA LEU A 281 -8.24 -14.53 16.02
C LEU A 281 -6.73 -14.75 15.90
N SER A 282 -6.27 -15.45 14.86
CA SER A 282 -4.86 -15.79 14.67
C SER A 282 -4.47 -15.63 13.20
N GLY A 283 -4.10 -14.40 12.82
CA GLY A 283 -3.48 -14.10 11.53
C GLY A 283 -4.46 -13.91 10.38
N LEU A 284 -4.05 -14.32 9.18
CA LEU A 284 -4.62 -13.84 7.91
C LEU A 284 -5.45 -14.86 7.14
N GLY A 285 -5.75 -16.01 7.72
CA GLY A 285 -6.52 -17.08 7.08
C GLY A 285 -7.77 -16.61 6.32
N MET A 286 -8.58 -15.71 6.89
CA MET A 286 -9.77 -15.20 6.20
C MET A 286 -9.46 -14.30 4.98
N LEU A 287 -8.36 -13.57 5.02
CA LEU A 287 -7.91 -12.75 3.89
C LEU A 287 -7.31 -13.62 2.78
N GLY A 288 -6.59 -14.69 3.16
CA GLY A 288 -6.12 -15.72 2.24
C GLY A 288 -7.27 -16.41 1.52
N LEU A 289 -8.30 -16.85 2.25
CA LEU A 289 -9.50 -17.45 1.66
C LEU A 289 -10.24 -16.49 0.72
N ALA A 290 -10.37 -15.21 1.09
CA ALA A 290 -11.00 -14.19 0.25
C ALA A 290 -10.21 -13.96 -1.05
N ALA A 291 -8.87 -13.89 -0.95
CA ALA A 291 -8.01 -13.78 -2.11
C ALA A 291 -8.09 -15.03 -3.02
N ASP A 292 -8.04 -16.24 -2.46
CA ASP A 292 -8.14 -17.48 -3.23
C ASP A 292 -9.49 -17.56 -3.96
N SER A 293 -10.57 -17.16 -3.29
CA SER A 293 -11.89 -17.05 -3.90
C SER A 293 -11.87 -16.09 -5.09
N PHE A 294 -11.28 -14.92 -4.95
CA PHE A 294 -11.17 -13.93 -6.02
C PHE A 294 -10.30 -14.41 -7.19
N VAL A 295 -9.12 -14.95 -6.90
CA VAL A 295 -8.17 -15.46 -7.91
C VAL A 295 -8.78 -16.60 -8.72
N SER A 296 -9.63 -17.44 -8.10
CA SER A 296 -10.30 -18.56 -8.78
C SER A 296 -11.19 -18.13 -9.95
N THR A 297 -11.67 -16.88 -9.95
CA THR A 297 -12.51 -16.31 -11.01
C THR A 297 -11.78 -15.33 -11.93
N HIS A 298 -10.49 -15.06 -11.69
CA HIS A 298 -9.68 -14.07 -12.42
C HIS A 298 -8.40 -14.67 -13.00
N ASP A 299 -8.46 -15.10 -14.26
CA ASP A 299 -7.37 -15.83 -14.93
C ASP A 299 -6.02 -15.10 -14.94
N GLY A 300 -6.02 -13.76 -14.99
CA GLY A 300 -4.82 -12.93 -14.97
C GLY A 300 -3.99 -13.04 -13.68
N LEU A 301 -4.63 -13.41 -12.57
CA LEU A 301 -4.02 -13.58 -11.24
C LEU A 301 -3.66 -15.04 -10.92
N ARG A 302 -3.91 -15.98 -11.84
CA ARG A 302 -3.51 -17.39 -11.62
C ARG A 302 -1.99 -17.52 -11.47
N GLY A 303 -1.57 -18.51 -10.68
CA GLY A 303 -0.16 -18.78 -10.38
C GLY A 303 0.45 -17.89 -9.29
N VAL A 304 -0.36 -17.06 -8.63
CA VAL A 304 0.03 -16.40 -7.37
C VAL A 304 0.21 -17.48 -6.29
N PRO A 305 1.36 -17.52 -5.59
CA PRO A 305 1.54 -18.42 -4.46
C PRO A 305 0.46 -18.18 -3.40
N ALA A 306 -0.06 -19.26 -2.81
CA ALA A 306 -1.04 -19.15 -1.72
C ALA A 306 -0.56 -18.15 -0.67
N ILE A 307 -1.47 -17.29 -0.22
CA ILE A 307 -1.18 -16.32 0.82
C ILE A 307 -0.96 -17.12 2.10
N GLY A 308 0.22 -16.95 2.71
CA GLY A 308 0.55 -17.62 3.97
C GLY A 308 -0.54 -17.35 5.01
N THR A 309 -0.88 -18.37 5.80
CA THR A 309 -1.97 -18.27 6.79
C THR A 309 -1.62 -17.40 8.00
N SER A 310 -0.37 -16.95 8.12
CA SER A 310 0.12 -16.05 9.16
C SER A 310 0.90 -14.88 8.55
N LEU A 311 0.52 -13.65 8.88
CA LEU A 311 1.49 -12.56 9.03
C LEU A 311 1.65 -12.37 10.53
N THR A 312 2.89 -12.36 11.00
CA THR A 312 3.19 -11.78 12.31
C THR A 312 3.96 -10.52 12.01
N PHE A 313 3.35 -9.34 12.21
CA PHE A 313 4.17 -8.15 12.43
C PHE A 313 4.81 -8.37 13.79
N ASP A 314 5.96 -9.03 13.80
CA ASP A 314 6.74 -9.27 15.00
C ASP A 314 7.52 -7.98 15.30
N ILE A 315 6.77 -6.88 15.46
CA ILE A 315 7.31 -5.63 15.98
C ILE A 315 7.61 -5.96 17.43
N GLN A 316 8.83 -6.42 17.68
CA GLN A 316 9.36 -6.69 19.00
C GLN A 316 9.25 -5.37 19.78
N ILE A 317 8.17 -5.20 20.55
CA ILE A 317 8.09 -4.18 21.57
C ILE A 317 9.08 -4.63 22.64
N ASN A 318 10.35 -4.26 22.45
CA ASN A 318 11.37 -4.41 23.47
C ASN A 318 11.02 -3.42 24.58
N ASN A 319 10.21 -3.89 25.54
CA ASN A 319 10.03 -3.23 26.83
C ASN A 319 11.37 -3.18 27.59
#